data_AF-A0A496LHP2-F1
#
_entry.id   AF-A0A496LHP2-F1
#
_cell.length_a   1.000
_cell.length_b   1.000
_cell.length_c   1.000
_cell.angle_alpha   90.00
_cell.angle_beta   90.00
_cell.angle_gamma   90.00
#
_symmetry.space_group_name_H-M   'P 1'
#
loop_
_entity.id
_entity.type
_entity.pdbx_description
1 polymer ?
#
loop_
_entity_poly.entity_id
_entity_poly.type
_entity_poly.pdbx_seq_one_letter_code
_entity_poly.pdbx_strand_id
1 'polypeptide(L)' 'MVNEIEKLGLKDIKKINHNLSYDELFELEKAMGEGRVSSNGTFMVDTGIFTGRSPKDKYFVKQDPSQKYIAWG' A
#
# COMPACT_ATOMS: atom_id res chain seq x y z
N MET A 1 -17.56 10.12 -7.93
CA MET A 1 -16.21 10.15 -8.53
C MET A 1 -15.22 10.19 -7.38
N VAL A 2 -14.08 9.49 -7.45
CA VAL A 2 -13.02 9.69 -6.46
C VAL A 2 -12.44 11.06 -6.75
N ASN A 3 -13.01 12.08 -6.12
CA ASN A 3 -12.55 13.44 -6.26
C ASN A 3 -11.08 13.43 -5.81
N GLU A 4 -10.19 14.07 -6.59
CA GLU A 4 -8.78 14.35 -6.27
C GLU A 4 -7.69 13.40 -6.78
N ILE A 5 -7.97 12.23 -7.37
CA ILE A 5 -6.91 11.37 -7.95
C ILE A 5 -6.10 12.10 -9.03
N GLU A 6 -6.74 12.95 -9.83
CA GLU A 6 -6.11 13.72 -10.91
C GLU A 6 -4.99 14.65 -10.40
N LYS A 7 -5.07 15.10 -9.14
CA LYS A 7 -4.07 15.98 -8.52
C LYS A 7 -2.77 15.24 -8.16
N LEU A 8 -2.76 13.91 -8.16
CA LEU A 8 -1.62 13.09 -7.76
C LEU A 8 -0.58 12.90 -8.88
N GLY A 9 -0.84 13.42 -10.09
CA GLY A 9 0.07 13.30 -11.24
C GLY A 9 0.11 11.90 -11.88
N LEU A 10 -0.83 11.01 -11.52
CA LEU A 10 -0.97 9.69 -12.11
C LEU A 10 -1.56 9.78 -13.52
N LYS A 11 -1.05 8.98 -14.46
CA LYS A 11 -1.49 8.92 -15.85
C LYS A 11 -1.90 7.49 -16.21
N ASP A 12 -2.72 7.33 -17.25
CA ASP A 12 -3.12 6.04 -17.83
C ASP A 12 -3.76 5.04 -16.85
N ILE A 13 -4.59 5.54 -15.92
CA ILE A 13 -5.26 4.72 -14.91
C ILE A 13 -6.31 3.82 -15.57
N LYS A 14 -6.08 2.50 -15.54
CA LYS A 14 -6.99 1.51 -16.16
C LYS A 14 -8.23 1.21 -15.33
N LYS A 15 -8.06 1.05 -14.01
CA LYS A 15 -9.14 0.68 -13.08
C LYS A 15 -8.89 1.33 -11.73
N ILE A 16 -9.94 1.86 -11.12
CA ILE A 16 -9.93 2.38 -9.75
C ILE A 16 -10.87 1.50 -8.93
N ASN A 17 -10.33 0.76 -7.97
CA ASN A 17 -11.12 0.11 -6.92
C ASN A 17 -11.04 1.01 -5.68
N HIS A 18 -12.17 1.57 -5.24
CA HIS A 18 -12.19 2.57 -4.16
C HIS A 18 -13.12 2.09 -3.04
N ASN A 19 -12.61 2.10 -1.80
CA ASN A 19 -13.33 1.66 -0.60
C ASN A 19 -13.95 0.25 -0.74
N LEU A 20 -13.17 -0.70 -1.27
CA LEU A 20 -13.57 -2.10 -1.30
C LEU A 20 -13.86 -2.61 0.12
N SER A 21 -14.89 -3.43 0.24
CA SER A 21 -15.14 -4.23 1.44
C SER A 21 -14.08 -5.33 1.60
N TYR A 22 -14.03 -5.95 2.78
CA TYR A 22 -13.14 -7.08 3.03
C TYR A 22 -13.38 -8.24 2.07
N ASP A 23 -14.63 -8.55 1.75
CA ASP A 23 -14.98 -9.65 0.83
C ASP A 23 -14.53 -9.36 -0.60
N GLU A 24 -14.69 -8.11 -1.05
CA GLU A 24 -14.22 -7.67 -2.37
C GLU A 24 -12.69 -7.68 -2.47
N LEU A 25 -11.98 -7.28 -1.41
CA LEU A 25 -10.52 -7.38 -1.35
C LEU A 25 -10.06 -8.84 -1.39
N PHE A 26 -10.66 -9.69 -0.56
CA PHE A 26 -10.30 -11.11 -0.47
C PHE A 26 -10.45 -11.83 -1.81
N GLU A 27 -11.56 -11.65 -2.51
CA GLU A 27 -11.74 -12.27 -3.83
C GLU A 27 -10.82 -11.67 -4.90
N LEU A 28 -10.47 -10.37 -4.80
CA LEU A 28 -9.52 -9.75 -5.71
C LEU A 28 -8.10 -10.29 -5.52
N GLU A 29 -7.59 -10.33 -4.29
CA GLU A 29 -6.25 -10.85 -3.94
C GLU A 29 -6.12 -12.32 -4.35
N LYS A 30 -7.18 -13.11 -4.14
CA LYS A 30 -7.28 -14.51 -4.57
C LYS A 30 -7.30 -14.65 -6.08
N ALA A 31 -8.11 -13.85 -6.80
CA ALA A 31 -8.18 -13.87 -8.26
C ALA A 31 -6.86 -13.44 -8.93
N MET A 32 -6.10 -12.55 -8.27
CA MET A 32 -4.79 -12.09 -8.72
C MET A 32 -3.65 -13.04 -8.35
N GLY A 33 -3.90 -14.03 -7.48
CA GLY A 33 -2.89 -15.00 -7.05
C GLY A 33 -1.80 -14.40 -6.15
N GLU A 34 -2.13 -13.34 -5.40
CA GLU A 34 -1.19 -12.63 -4.52
C GLU A 34 -0.87 -13.38 -3.21
N GLY A 35 -1.58 -14.48 -2.96
CA GLY A 35 -1.44 -15.28 -1.76
C GLY A 35 -2.18 -16.62 -1.86
N ARG A 36 -2.44 -17.23 -0.69
CA ARG A 36 -3.18 -18.49 -0.58
C ARG A 36 -4.15 -18.45 0.59
N VAL A 37 -5.27 -19.13 0.45
CA VAL A 37 -6.24 -19.28 1.54
C VAL A 37 -5.86 -20.51 2.36
N SER A 38 -5.66 -20.31 3.67
CA SER A 38 -5.41 -21.39 4.62
C SER A 38 -6.68 -22.23 4.88
N SER A 39 -6.53 -23.38 5.53
CA SER A 39 -7.66 -24.28 5.82
C SER A 39 -8.75 -23.66 6.69
N ASN A 40 -8.46 -22.59 7.44
CA ASN A 40 -9.45 -21.89 8.27
C ASN A 40 -10.05 -20.65 7.59
N GLY A 41 -9.73 -20.40 6.31
CA GLY A 41 -10.23 -19.26 5.55
C GLY A 41 -9.36 -17.99 5.66
N THR A 42 -8.28 -17.99 6.45
CA THR A 42 -7.38 -16.83 6.53
C THR A 42 -6.53 -16.70 5.26
N PHE A 43 -6.43 -15.50 4.71
CA PHE A 43 -5.54 -15.20 3.58
C PHE A 43 -4.08 -15.11 4.05
N MET A 44 -3.19 -15.84 3.38
CA MET A 44 -1.77 -15.91 3.68
C MET A 44 -0.96 -15.32 2.52
N VAL A 45 0.02 -14.49 2.86
CA VAL A 45 0.92 -13.84 1.90
C VAL A 45 2.37 -14.11 2.24
N ASP A 46 3.24 -14.08 1.23
CA ASP A 46 4.69 -14.10 1.39
C ASP A 46 5.25 -12.77 0.87
N THR A 47 5.91 -12.00 1.74
CA THR A 47 6.49 -10.68 1.39
C THR A 47 7.87 -10.81 0.73
N GLY A 48 8.35 -12.04 0.53
CA GLY A 48 9.59 -12.35 -0.16
C GLY A 48 10.81 -11.91 0.63
N ILE A 49 11.71 -11.17 -0.03
CA ILE A 49 13.02 -10.79 0.54
C ILE A 49 12.87 -9.89 1.77
N PHE A 50 11.83 -9.04 1.80
CA PHE A 50 11.62 -8.07 2.87
C PHE A 50 10.58 -8.59 3.87
N THR A 51 11.04 -9.38 4.85
CA THR A 51 10.20 -9.97 5.91
C THR A 51 10.10 -9.10 7.17
N GLY A 52 10.65 -7.88 7.12
CA GLY A 52 10.69 -6.95 8.24
C GLY A 52 10.89 -5.51 7.76
N ARG A 53 11.11 -4.59 8.71
CA ARG A 53 11.41 -3.20 8.39
C ARG A 53 12.78 -3.08 7.72
N SER A 54 12.94 -2.11 6.82
CA SER A 54 14.22 -1.65 6.30
C SER A 54 14.52 -0.24 6.82
N PRO A 55 15.05 -0.09 8.06
CA PRO A 55 15.15 1.23 8.70
C PRO A 55 16.00 2.24 7.92
N LYS A 56 16.99 1.75 7.15
CA LYS A 56 17.88 2.58 6.33
C LYS A 56 17.22 3.14 5.06
N ASP A 57 16.04 2.65 4.69
CA ASP A 57 15.32 3.10 3.50
C ASP A 57 14.17 4.07 3.84
N LYS A 58 14.04 4.45 5.12
CA LYS A 58 13.06 5.46 5.57
C LYS A 58 13.69 6.85 5.59
N TYR A 59 13.03 7.80 4.92
CA TYR A 59 13.47 9.20 4.85
C TYR A 59 12.33 10.16 5.19
N PHE A 60 12.69 11.36 5.65
CA PHE A 60 11.79 12.51 5.72
C PHE A 60 12.30 13.57 4.75
N VAL A 61 11.39 14.18 3.97
CA VAL A 61 11.75 15.30 3.10
C VAL A 61 12.18 16.48 3.96
N LYS A 62 13.36 17.03 3.71
CA LYS A 62 13.88 18.21 4.41
C LYS A 62 13.34 19.49 3.76
N GLN A 63 12.28 20.03 4.34
CA GLN A 63 11.59 21.24 3.88
C GLN A 63 10.94 21.95 5.08
N ASP A 64 10.42 23.16 4.93
CA ASP A 64 9.51 23.70 5.95
C ASP A 64 8.18 22.90 5.98
N PRO A 65 7.62 22.57 7.15
CA PRO A 65 8.15 22.82 8.50
C PRO A 65 9.00 21.65 9.06
N SER A 66 9.16 20.54 8.32
CA SER A 66 9.84 19.33 8.78
C SER A 66 11.29 19.60 9.20
N GLN A 67 11.98 20.52 8.54
CA GLN A 67 13.35 20.91 8.89
C GLN A 67 13.47 21.45 10.31
N LYS A 68 12.42 22.09 10.84
CA LYS A 68 12.42 22.74 12.15
C LYS A 68 12.03 21.79 13.29
N TYR A 69 11.16 20.83 13.03
CA TYR A 69 10.51 20.04 14.08
C TYR A 69 10.90 18.56 14.10
N ILE A 70 11.62 18.07 13.09
CA ILE A 70 12.12 16.69 13.09
C ILE A 70 13.48 16.63 13.80
N ALA A 71 13.64 15.63 14.66
CA ALA A 71 14.94 15.22 15.17
C ALA A 71 15.68 14.44 14.07
N TRP A 72 16.61 15.09 13.39
CA TRP A 72 17.42 14.49 12.34
C TRP A 72 18.57 13.67 12.95
N GLY A 73 18.74 12.42 12.50
CA GLY A 73 19.74 11.48 13.01
C GLY A 73 19.08 10.24 13.60
#